data_AF-A0AAE1NQC5-F1
#
_entry.id   AF-A0AAE1NQC5-F1
#
_cell.length_a   1.000
_cell.length_b   1.000
_cell.length_c   1.000
_cell.angle_alpha   90.00
_cell.angle_beta   90.00
_cell.angle_gamma   90.00
#
_symmetry.space_group_name_H-M   'P 1'
#
loop_
_entity.id
_entity.type
_entity.pdbx_description
1 polymer ?
#
loop_
_entity_poly.entity_id
_entity_poly.type
_entity_poly.pdbx_seq_one_letter_code
_entity_poly.pdbx_strand_id
1 'polypeptide(L)'
;MKVLVMVLMVMLDLVRTDLINSNVFMKVVPSMPSHISQCLLEKRSFNLISIRACSVLCSLQTNCLLFCLKGGTCIMYSAQVSSKWPGFSLDPKEITESFDECYSNWFVNSITPSIVAENISASKSYNIYTHPENMINGFYCQRHYFFCFSTSRVNSNRFWRADLGKPKRVSSIIITTRRIYEQFSEVEITLGNSSDYNNIRFDYYEGPSPVATDISFTPTNSVTGRYLHIQSFKNNHFSICDIVILG
;
A
#
# COMPACT_ATOMS: atom_id res chain seq x y z
N MET A 1 -4.98 -58.03 -20.05
CA MET A 1 -4.00 -57.33 -19.17
C MET A 1 -3.13 -56.43 -20.04
N LYS A 2 -2.66 -55.27 -19.54
CA LYS A 2 -1.92 -54.21 -20.29
C LYS A 2 -2.68 -53.43 -21.38
N VAL A 3 -3.76 -52.73 -21.04
CA VAL A 3 -4.05 -51.37 -21.58
C VAL A 3 -4.74 -50.55 -20.48
N LEU A 4 -3.96 -49.92 -19.61
CA LEU A 4 -4.46 -48.94 -18.63
C LEU A 4 -3.29 -48.03 -18.19
N VAL A 5 -3.59 -46.77 -17.88
CA VAL A 5 -2.68 -45.79 -17.24
C VAL A 5 -1.36 -45.50 -17.99
N MET A 6 -1.44 -44.86 -19.17
CA MET A 6 -0.27 -44.16 -19.77
C MET A 6 -0.64 -42.94 -20.64
N VAL A 7 -1.70 -42.20 -20.29
CA VAL A 7 -2.15 -41.01 -21.05
C VAL A 7 -2.39 -39.78 -20.15
N LEU A 8 -2.04 -39.86 -18.85
CA LEU A 8 -2.28 -38.77 -17.88
C LEU A 8 -1.03 -38.37 -17.06
N MET A 9 0.17 -38.64 -17.57
CA MET A 9 1.45 -38.19 -16.99
C MET A 9 2.41 -37.58 -18.03
N VAL A 10 1.89 -37.13 -19.18
CA VAL A 10 2.67 -36.46 -20.25
C VAL A 10 2.19 -35.01 -20.43
N MET A 11 2.09 -34.29 -19.31
CA MET A 11 2.13 -32.83 -19.23
C MET A 11 2.98 -32.37 -18.01
N LEU A 12 3.93 -33.21 -17.59
CA LEU A 12 5.17 -32.73 -16.99
C LEU A 12 6.16 -32.46 -18.14
N ASP A 13 7.23 -31.72 -17.83
CA ASP A 13 8.43 -31.60 -18.65
C ASP A 13 8.27 -30.96 -20.04
N LEU A 14 7.73 -29.73 -20.12
CA LEU A 14 8.04 -28.81 -21.24
C LEU A 14 7.88 -27.29 -20.97
N VAL A 15 8.19 -26.81 -19.75
CA VAL A 15 8.51 -25.38 -19.53
C VAL A 15 9.86 -25.23 -18.85
N ARG A 16 10.89 -25.17 -19.71
CA ARG A 16 12.07 -24.29 -19.66
C ARG A 16 12.63 -23.92 -18.27
N THR A 17 13.86 -24.39 -18.01
CA THR A 17 14.70 -23.96 -16.89
C THR A 17 15.19 -22.51 -17.05
N ASP A 18 14.38 -21.54 -16.62
CA ASP A 18 14.77 -20.13 -16.49
C ASP A 18 14.38 -19.60 -15.09
N LEU A 19 15.34 -19.69 -14.15
CA LEU A 19 15.51 -18.92 -12.88
C LEU A 19 14.27 -18.23 -12.26
N ILE A 20 13.20 -18.97 -11.92
CA ILE A 20 12.10 -18.42 -11.10
C ILE A 20 12.54 -18.35 -9.63
N ASN A 21 13.06 -17.19 -9.22
CA ASN A 21 13.47 -16.90 -7.85
C ASN A 21 12.32 -17.11 -6.85
N SER A 22 12.48 -18.06 -5.92
CA SER A 22 11.56 -18.30 -4.80
C SER A 22 11.53 -17.17 -3.75
N ASN A 23 12.22 -16.06 -4.02
CA ASN A 23 12.58 -15.03 -3.05
C ASN A 23 11.85 -13.70 -3.32
N VAL A 24 10.94 -13.66 -4.30
CA VAL A 24 10.18 -12.45 -4.70
C VAL A 24 9.08 -12.11 -3.69
N PHE A 25 8.49 -13.12 -3.05
CA PHE A 25 7.37 -12.98 -2.12
C PHE A 25 7.81 -13.22 -0.69
N MET A 26 7.47 -12.32 0.23
CA MET A 26 7.78 -12.44 1.66
C MET A 26 6.50 -12.46 2.49
N LYS A 27 6.50 -13.21 3.60
CA LYS A 27 5.34 -13.35 4.49
C LYS A 27 4.99 -12.02 5.15
N VAL A 28 3.70 -11.69 5.18
CA VAL A 28 3.13 -10.50 5.84
C VAL A 28 2.04 -10.91 6.83
N VAL A 29 1.62 -10.01 7.71
CA VAL A 29 0.54 -10.29 8.69
C VAL A 29 -0.75 -10.64 7.93
N PRO A 30 -1.37 -11.82 8.15
CA PRO A 30 -2.51 -12.30 7.35
C PRO A 30 -3.86 -11.74 7.83
N SER A 31 -3.86 -10.54 8.43
CA SER A 31 -5.06 -9.76 8.74
C SER A 31 -5.15 -8.63 7.71
N MET A 32 -6.24 -8.58 6.94
CA MET A 32 -6.48 -7.60 5.88
C MET A 32 -7.85 -6.93 6.07
N PRO A 33 -8.04 -5.69 5.59
CA PRO A 33 -9.37 -5.09 5.58
C PRO A 33 -10.30 -5.83 4.60
N SER A 34 -11.58 -5.97 4.93
CA SER A 34 -12.59 -6.60 4.06
C SER A 34 -12.71 -5.99 2.66
N HIS A 35 -12.27 -4.74 2.47
CA HIS A 35 -12.21 -4.13 1.14
C HIS A 35 -11.07 -4.66 0.24
N ILE A 36 -10.17 -5.52 0.74
CA ILE A 36 -9.19 -6.25 -0.06
C ILE A 36 -9.85 -7.02 -1.22
N SER A 37 -11.10 -7.46 -1.02
CA SER A 37 -12.00 -8.02 -2.04
C SER A 37 -12.08 -7.19 -3.33
N GLN A 38 -11.93 -5.87 -3.27
CA GLN A 38 -11.92 -4.97 -4.44
C GLN A 38 -10.65 -5.10 -5.29
N CYS A 39 -9.55 -5.55 -4.70
CA CYS A 39 -8.30 -5.87 -5.38
C CYS A 39 -8.15 -7.35 -5.70
N LEU A 40 -9.20 -8.17 -5.56
CA LEU A 40 -9.19 -9.56 -5.97
C LEU A 40 -8.88 -9.68 -7.47
N LEU A 41 -8.00 -10.61 -7.81
CA LEU A 41 -7.72 -11.05 -9.18
C LEU A 41 -8.36 -12.40 -9.44
N GLU A 42 -8.07 -13.40 -8.59
CA GLU A 42 -8.52 -14.77 -8.80
C GLU A 42 -8.53 -15.60 -7.49
N LYS A 43 -9.35 -16.66 -7.47
CA LYS A 43 -9.34 -17.71 -6.43
C LYS A 43 -9.10 -19.07 -7.09
N ARG A 44 -8.13 -19.84 -6.59
CA ARG A 44 -7.77 -21.18 -7.08
C ARG A 44 -7.68 -22.16 -5.90
N SER A 45 -8.62 -23.08 -5.80
CA SER A 45 -8.59 -24.18 -4.82
C SER A 45 -7.92 -25.42 -5.44
N PHE A 46 -7.13 -26.14 -4.64
CA PHE A 46 -6.49 -27.39 -5.04
C PHE A 46 -6.49 -28.38 -3.87
N ASN A 47 -6.47 -29.69 -4.15
CA ASN A 47 -6.46 -30.73 -3.11
C ASN A 47 -5.22 -30.67 -2.20
N LEU A 48 -4.09 -30.18 -2.71
CA LEU A 48 -2.86 -29.92 -1.98
C LEU A 48 -2.21 -28.64 -2.51
N ILE A 49 -2.49 -27.50 -1.88
CA ILE A 49 -1.77 -26.25 -2.16
C ILE A 49 -0.46 -26.21 -1.39
N SER A 50 0.57 -25.66 -2.03
CA SER A 50 1.79 -25.21 -1.36
C SER A 50 2.00 -23.73 -1.65
N ILE A 51 2.72 -23.04 -0.75
CA ILE A 51 3.11 -21.63 -0.91
C ILE A 51 3.77 -21.41 -2.28
N ARG A 52 4.65 -22.34 -2.71
CA ARG A 52 5.34 -22.32 -4.02
C ARG A 52 4.39 -22.34 -5.21
N ALA A 53 3.31 -23.12 -5.15
CA ALA A 53 2.32 -23.16 -6.23
C ALA A 53 1.59 -21.82 -6.37
N CYS A 54 1.17 -21.23 -5.23
CA CYS A 54 0.48 -19.94 -5.22
C CYS A 54 1.41 -18.78 -5.63
N SER A 55 2.69 -18.80 -5.22
CA SER A 55 3.68 -17.81 -5.66
C SER A 55 3.96 -17.87 -7.16
N VAL A 56 4.05 -19.06 -7.76
CA VAL A 56 4.24 -19.19 -9.23
C VAL A 56 3.00 -18.68 -9.98
N LEU A 57 1.79 -19.01 -9.52
CA LEU A 57 0.55 -18.48 -10.13
C LEU A 57 0.49 -16.95 -10.06
N CYS A 58 0.88 -16.36 -8.92
CA CYS A 58 0.92 -14.91 -8.75
C CYS A 58 2.03 -14.27 -9.62
N SER A 59 3.23 -14.85 -9.71
CA SER A 59 4.30 -14.40 -10.62
C SER A 59 3.92 -14.41 -12.10
N LEU A 60 2.97 -15.26 -12.51
CA LEU A 60 2.46 -15.30 -13.89
C LEU A 60 1.36 -14.25 -14.17
N GLN A 61 0.84 -13.57 -13.15
CA GLN A 61 -0.14 -12.49 -13.28
C GLN A 61 0.57 -11.14 -13.14
N THR A 62 0.62 -10.35 -14.21
CA THR A 62 1.32 -9.06 -14.29
C THR A 62 0.96 -8.05 -13.19
N ASN A 63 -0.24 -8.15 -12.63
CA ASN A 63 -0.76 -7.25 -11.59
C ASN A 63 -0.86 -7.91 -10.19
N CYS A 64 -0.37 -9.14 -10.00
CA CYS A 64 -0.47 -9.83 -8.70
C CYS A 64 0.71 -9.44 -7.79
N LEU A 65 0.37 -8.75 -6.70
CA LEU A 65 1.34 -8.16 -5.76
C LEU A 65 1.19 -8.74 -4.34
N LEU A 66 0.10 -9.47 -4.09
CA LEU A 66 -0.18 -10.17 -2.85
C LEU A 66 -0.90 -11.48 -3.18
N PHE A 67 -0.52 -12.57 -2.52
CA PHE A 67 -1.37 -13.75 -2.42
C PHE A 67 -1.59 -14.15 -0.97
N CYS A 68 -2.74 -14.76 -0.69
CA CYS A 68 -3.07 -15.32 0.61
C CYS A 68 -3.61 -16.73 0.47
N LEU A 69 -3.40 -17.55 1.49
CA LEU A 69 -3.90 -18.91 1.61
C LEU A 69 -5.05 -18.95 2.61
N LYS A 70 -6.15 -19.61 2.26
CA LYS A 70 -7.30 -19.80 3.15
C LYS A 70 -8.01 -21.12 2.87
N GLY A 71 -7.95 -22.06 3.81
CA GLY A 71 -8.65 -23.35 3.72
C GLY A 71 -8.32 -24.13 2.44
N GLY A 72 -7.03 -24.23 2.07
CA GLY A 72 -6.61 -24.90 0.84
C GLY A 72 -6.92 -24.14 -0.46
N THR A 73 -7.26 -22.84 -0.38
CA THR A 73 -7.46 -21.96 -1.54
C THR A 73 -6.38 -20.88 -1.61
N CYS A 74 -5.77 -20.73 -2.79
CA CYS A 74 -4.87 -19.65 -3.16
C CYS A 74 -5.72 -18.48 -3.67
N ILE A 75 -5.53 -17.30 -3.07
CA ILE A 75 -6.31 -16.10 -3.38
C ILE A 75 -5.31 -15.00 -3.76
N MET A 76 -5.44 -14.50 -4.99
CA MET A 76 -4.47 -13.59 -5.61
C MET A 76 -5.06 -12.18 -5.72
N TYR A 77 -4.26 -11.16 -5.42
CA TYR A 77 -4.68 -9.76 -5.29
C TYR A 77 -3.70 -8.79 -5.95
N SER A 78 -4.23 -7.69 -6.49
CA SER A 78 -3.46 -6.51 -6.91
C SER A 78 -3.32 -5.48 -5.79
N ALA A 79 -3.18 -5.93 -4.55
CA ALA A 79 -2.92 -5.08 -3.38
C ALA A 79 -1.42 -5.10 -3.07
N GLN A 80 -0.85 -3.94 -2.77
CA GLN A 80 0.53 -3.80 -2.29
C GLN A 80 0.52 -3.94 -0.77
N VAL A 81 1.41 -4.76 -0.20
CA VAL A 81 1.53 -4.92 1.26
C VAL A 81 2.99 -4.93 1.71
N SER A 82 3.35 -3.93 2.52
CA SER A 82 4.66 -3.76 3.13
C SER A 82 5.00 -4.89 4.11
N SER A 83 6.29 -5.19 4.27
CA SER A 83 6.79 -6.04 5.36
C SER A 83 6.47 -5.48 6.76
N LYS A 84 6.28 -4.16 6.85
CA LYS A 84 5.90 -3.45 8.08
C LYS A 84 4.39 -3.31 8.28
N TRP A 85 3.59 -3.94 7.42
CA TRP A 85 2.14 -4.05 7.60
C TRP A 85 1.82 -4.62 9.00
N PRO A 86 1.21 -3.85 9.91
CA PRO A 86 0.94 -4.31 11.27
C PRO A 86 -0.20 -5.34 11.34
N GLY A 87 -0.87 -5.60 10.22
CA GLY A 87 -2.20 -6.20 10.18
C GLY A 87 -3.29 -5.15 10.33
N PHE A 88 -4.48 -5.44 9.81
CA PHE A 88 -5.63 -4.57 9.98
C PHE A 88 -6.28 -4.77 11.36
N SER A 89 -6.18 -3.78 12.25
CA SER A 89 -6.98 -3.67 13.48
C SER A 89 -6.75 -2.31 14.17
N LEU A 90 -7.79 -1.45 14.26
CA LEU A 90 -7.81 -0.27 15.15
C LEU A 90 -9.18 0.01 15.79
N ASP A 91 -10.31 -0.19 15.10
CA ASP A 91 -11.66 -0.15 15.70
C ASP A 91 -12.33 -1.55 15.63
N PRO A 92 -12.88 -2.10 16.74
CA PRO A 92 -13.66 -3.34 16.74
C PRO A 92 -14.86 -3.39 15.77
N LYS A 93 -15.27 -2.25 15.21
CA LYS A 93 -16.33 -2.14 14.18
C LYS A 93 -15.84 -2.45 12.76
N GLU A 94 -14.52 -2.41 12.49
CA GLU A 94 -13.99 -2.63 11.14
C GLU A 94 -13.91 -4.11 10.77
N ILE A 95 -14.64 -4.49 9.72
CA ILE A 95 -14.71 -5.89 9.28
C ILE A 95 -13.38 -6.31 8.64
N THR A 96 -12.75 -7.30 9.26
CA THR A 96 -11.43 -7.84 8.91
C THR A 96 -11.56 -9.17 8.17
N GLU A 97 -10.86 -9.33 7.05
CA GLU A 97 -10.63 -10.65 6.42
C GLU A 97 -9.30 -11.22 6.93
N SER A 98 -9.36 -12.30 7.70
CA SER A 98 -8.20 -13.08 8.12
C SER A 98 -7.95 -14.29 7.21
N PHE A 99 -6.68 -14.64 7.02
CA PHE A 99 -6.18 -15.73 6.17
C PHE A 99 -5.24 -16.64 6.98
N ASP A 100 -4.94 -17.83 6.45
CA ASP A 100 -4.02 -18.77 7.10
C ASP A 100 -2.58 -18.21 7.02
N GLU A 101 -2.20 -17.75 5.82
CA GLU A 101 -0.95 -17.02 5.55
C GLU A 101 -1.16 -16.01 4.41
N CYS A 102 -0.36 -14.94 4.37
CA CYS A 102 -0.30 -13.98 3.27
C CYS A 102 1.17 -13.68 2.91
N TYR A 103 1.44 -13.47 1.63
CA TYR A 103 2.77 -13.18 1.08
C TYR A 103 2.68 -12.10 0.00
N SER A 104 3.50 -11.05 0.09
CA SER A 104 3.51 -9.94 -0.88
C SER A 104 4.84 -9.81 -1.63
N ASN A 105 4.75 -9.41 -2.89
CA ASN A 105 5.88 -9.07 -3.74
C ASN A 105 6.40 -7.67 -3.37
N TRP A 106 7.53 -7.61 -2.67
CA TRP A 106 8.17 -6.35 -2.25
C TRP A 106 8.65 -5.47 -3.40
N PHE A 107 8.80 -6.03 -4.60
CA PHE A 107 9.70 -5.45 -5.60
C PHE A 107 9.11 -4.28 -6.41
N VAL A 108 7.84 -3.94 -6.20
CA VAL A 108 7.26 -2.70 -6.73
C VAL A 108 7.51 -1.56 -5.73
N ASN A 109 8.69 -0.95 -5.88
CA ASN A 109 9.06 0.39 -5.39
C ASN A 109 9.45 0.57 -3.89
N SER A 110 10.10 -0.41 -3.24
CA SER A 110 11.34 -0.13 -2.45
C SER A 110 12.03 -1.33 -1.79
N ILE A 111 13.36 -1.33 -1.84
CA ILE A 111 14.24 -2.21 -1.03
C ILE A 111 14.30 -1.76 0.43
N THR A 112 14.13 -0.45 0.69
CA THR A 112 14.00 0.14 2.03
C THR A 112 12.55 0.09 2.50
N PRO A 113 12.21 -0.66 3.57
CA PRO A 113 10.82 -0.75 4.03
C PRO A 113 10.38 0.58 4.66
N SER A 114 9.20 1.08 4.27
CA SER A 114 8.67 2.42 4.63
C SER A 114 8.82 2.80 6.11
N ILE A 115 9.12 4.06 6.41
CA ILE A 115 9.13 4.58 7.78
C ILE A 115 7.67 4.78 8.23
N VAL A 116 7.15 3.82 9.01
CA VAL A 116 5.83 3.91 9.64
C VAL A 116 5.84 4.95 10.76
N ALA A 117 4.73 5.69 10.89
CA ALA A 117 4.50 6.67 11.94
C ALA A 117 4.00 6.02 13.25
N GLU A 118 4.30 6.65 14.39
CA GLU A 118 3.81 6.21 15.71
C GLU A 118 2.46 6.86 16.05
N ASN A 119 2.15 8.03 15.50
CA ASN A 119 0.85 8.70 15.69
C ASN A 119 0.49 9.58 14.47
N ILE A 120 -0.80 9.66 14.13
CA ILE A 120 -1.33 10.39 12.98
C ILE A 120 -2.37 11.41 13.43
N SER A 121 -2.39 12.58 12.79
CA SER A 121 -3.39 13.61 13.00
C SER A 121 -3.65 14.38 11.70
N ALA A 122 -4.91 14.64 11.37
CA ALA A 122 -5.27 15.28 10.10
C ALA A 122 -6.50 16.19 10.26
N SER A 123 -6.78 17.01 9.25
CA SER A 123 -8.03 17.79 9.16
C SER A 123 -9.27 16.87 9.18
N LYS A 124 -10.42 17.39 9.65
CA LYS A 124 -11.68 16.60 9.65
C LYS A 124 -11.96 15.99 8.28
N SER A 125 -12.05 14.65 8.28
CA SER A 125 -12.36 13.84 7.11
C SER A 125 -13.71 14.23 6.48
N TYR A 126 -13.82 14.05 5.16
CA TYR A 126 -15.07 14.10 4.42
C TYR A 126 -15.97 12.89 4.67
N ASN A 127 -15.38 11.72 4.94
CA ASN A 127 -16.10 10.46 5.16
C ASN A 127 -15.65 9.79 6.47
N ILE A 128 -16.58 9.20 7.21
CA ILE A 128 -16.29 8.49 8.46
C ILE A 128 -15.48 7.20 8.24
N TYR A 129 -15.52 6.63 7.02
CA TYR A 129 -14.78 5.41 6.67
C TYR A 129 -13.35 5.66 6.15
N THR A 130 -12.92 6.92 6.00
CA THR A 130 -11.56 7.26 5.51
C THR A 130 -10.66 7.70 6.65
N HIS A 131 -10.06 6.72 7.31
CA HIS A 131 -9.10 6.89 8.40
C HIS A 131 -7.75 7.44 7.90
N PRO A 132 -7.23 8.58 8.43
CA PRO A 132 -5.96 9.14 7.98
C PRO A 132 -4.76 8.23 8.27
N GLU A 133 -4.83 7.42 9.32
CA GLU A 133 -3.81 6.42 9.68
C GLU A 133 -3.62 5.32 8.63
N ASN A 134 -4.65 5.06 7.80
CA ASN A 134 -4.51 4.12 6.68
C ASN A 134 -3.62 4.65 5.54
N MET A 135 -3.20 5.91 5.58
CA MET A 135 -2.33 6.53 4.56
C MET A 135 -0.84 6.23 4.74
N ILE A 136 -0.45 5.45 5.75
CA ILE A 136 0.95 5.05 5.98
C ILE A 136 1.09 3.66 6.61
N ASN A 137 -0.02 2.91 6.67
CA ASN A 137 -0.05 1.57 7.27
C ASN A 137 0.72 0.54 6.41
N GLY A 138 0.99 0.84 5.13
CA GLY A 138 1.67 -0.03 4.19
C GLY A 138 0.78 -1.08 3.54
N PHE A 139 -0.54 -0.88 3.49
CA PHE A 139 -1.48 -1.63 2.67
C PHE A 139 -2.16 -0.69 1.67
N TYR A 140 -2.06 -1.00 0.38
CA TYR A 140 -2.72 -0.19 -0.65
C TYR A 140 -3.46 -1.03 -1.69
N CYS A 141 -4.70 -0.62 -1.99
CA CYS A 141 -5.59 -1.25 -2.96
C CYS A 141 -6.14 -0.22 -3.97
N GLN A 142 -5.48 -0.13 -5.13
CA GLN A 142 -5.70 0.89 -6.18
C GLN A 142 -7.13 1.02 -6.75
N ARG A 143 -8.05 0.10 -6.43
CA ARG A 143 -9.37 0.00 -7.10
C ARG A 143 -10.52 0.69 -6.38
N HIS A 144 -10.39 1.08 -5.11
CA HIS A 144 -11.55 1.60 -4.34
C HIS A 144 -11.31 2.99 -3.72
N TYR A 145 -11.99 4.00 -4.27
CA TYR A 145 -11.84 5.42 -3.92
C TYR A 145 -12.35 5.82 -2.52
N PHE A 146 -12.90 4.86 -1.77
CA PHE A 146 -13.41 5.03 -0.40
C PHE A 146 -12.36 4.88 0.70
N PHE A 147 -11.11 4.53 0.38
CA PHE A 147 -10.06 4.36 1.39
C PHE A 147 -8.98 5.44 1.37
N CYS A 148 -8.99 6.29 0.34
CA CYS A 148 -8.19 7.51 0.30
C CYS A 148 -8.68 8.54 1.34
N PHE A 149 -7.82 8.98 2.25
CA PHE A 149 -8.12 10.11 3.14
C PHE A 149 -8.45 11.36 2.32
N SER A 150 -9.51 12.05 2.71
CA SER A 150 -10.07 13.18 1.97
C SER A 150 -10.63 14.22 2.94
N THR A 151 -10.24 15.49 2.82
CA THR A 151 -10.68 16.54 3.75
C THR A 151 -12.09 17.02 3.44
N SER A 152 -12.87 17.37 4.47
CA SER A 152 -14.11 18.13 4.29
C SER A 152 -13.84 19.53 3.71
N ARG A 153 -14.73 20.05 2.86
CA ARG A 153 -14.65 21.41 2.28
C ARG A 153 -14.75 22.54 3.32
N VAL A 154 -15.30 22.23 4.50
CA VAL A 154 -15.65 23.23 5.53
C VAL A 154 -14.41 23.73 6.30
N ASN A 155 -13.27 23.06 6.20
CA ASN A 155 -12.05 23.45 6.90
C ASN A 155 -11.18 24.36 6.02
N SER A 156 -10.73 25.49 6.57
CA SER A 156 -9.72 26.35 5.94
C SER A 156 -8.35 25.69 5.86
N ASN A 157 -7.93 24.98 6.92
CA ASN A 157 -6.69 24.21 6.94
C ASN A 157 -6.93 22.75 6.51
N ARG A 158 -6.18 22.28 5.50
CA ARG A 158 -6.27 20.95 4.89
C ARG A 158 -4.91 20.27 5.01
N PHE A 159 -4.73 19.45 6.05
CA PHE A 159 -3.46 18.79 6.33
C PHE A 159 -3.63 17.32 6.71
N TRP A 160 -2.52 16.60 6.56
CA TRP A 160 -2.24 15.31 7.18
C TRP A 160 -0.85 15.41 7.84
N ARG A 161 -0.69 14.90 9.06
CA ARG A 161 0.57 14.93 9.82
C ARG A 161 0.86 13.57 10.43
N ALA A 162 2.11 13.13 10.28
CA ALA A 162 2.69 12.00 11.01
C ALA A 162 3.69 12.47 12.08
N ASP A 163 3.63 11.83 13.24
CA ASP A 163 4.71 11.77 14.22
C ASP A 163 5.49 10.46 14.01
N LEU A 164 6.77 10.56 13.67
CA LEU A 164 7.67 9.42 13.46
C LEU A 164 8.31 8.92 14.78
N GLY A 165 7.84 9.41 15.94
CA GLY A 165 8.25 9.05 17.30
C GLY A 165 9.53 9.73 17.76
N LYS A 166 10.54 9.69 16.89
CA LYS A 166 11.84 10.36 17.05
C LYS A 166 12.35 10.84 15.69
N PRO A 167 13.32 11.78 15.63
CA PRO A 167 13.88 12.23 14.36
C PRO A 167 14.39 11.04 13.52
N LYS A 168 13.95 10.97 12.27
CA LYS A 168 14.40 10.02 11.25
C LYS A 168 15.06 10.79 10.12
N ARG A 169 16.09 10.21 9.51
CA ARG A 169 16.55 10.61 8.18
C ARG A 169 15.48 10.18 7.17
N VAL A 170 15.17 11.04 6.21
CA VAL A 170 14.23 10.81 5.12
C VAL A 170 14.88 11.24 3.81
N SER A 171 14.94 10.32 2.84
CA SER A 171 15.54 10.53 1.53
C SER A 171 14.52 10.88 0.44
N SER A 172 13.31 10.32 0.53
CA SER A 172 12.21 10.58 -0.41
C SER A 172 10.86 10.28 0.24
N ILE A 173 9.80 10.93 -0.24
CA ILE A 173 8.41 10.66 0.14
C ILE A 173 7.62 10.43 -1.13
N ILE A 174 6.94 9.29 -1.24
CA ILE A 174 6.06 8.96 -2.37
C ILE A 174 4.62 9.05 -1.89
N ILE A 175 3.77 9.80 -2.61
CA ILE A 175 2.35 9.96 -2.29
C ILE A 175 1.51 9.47 -3.47
N THR A 176 0.58 8.56 -3.22
CA THR A 176 -0.37 8.11 -4.25
C THR A 176 -1.63 8.97 -4.26
N THR A 177 -2.02 9.48 -5.42
CA THR A 177 -3.20 10.34 -5.57
C THR A 177 -4.49 9.58 -5.92
N ARG A 178 -5.62 10.25 -5.73
CA ARG A 178 -6.96 9.68 -5.96
C ARG A 178 -7.35 9.66 -7.44
N ARG A 179 -8.28 8.76 -7.79
CA ARG A 179 -8.97 8.69 -9.11
C ARG A 179 -9.95 9.87 -9.36
N ILE A 180 -9.71 11.07 -8.80
CA ILE A 180 -10.58 12.24 -8.91
C ILE A 180 -9.74 13.50 -9.09
N TYR A 181 -10.08 14.31 -10.10
CA TYR A 181 -9.41 15.57 -10.44
C TYR A 181 -9.51 16.64 -9.33
N GLU A 182 -8.60 17.61 -9.36
CA GLU A 182 -8.54 18.80 -8.48
C GLU A 182 -8.36 18.55 -6.97
N GLN A 183 -7.98 17.34 -6.54
CA GLN A 183 -7.80 17.01 -5.11
C GLN A 183 -6.33 17.05 -4.62
N PHE A 184 -5.39 17.40 -5.51
CA PHE A 184 -3.95 17.46 -5.24
C PHE A 184 -3.27 18.40 -6.27
N SER A 185 -3.44 19.72 -6.16
CA SER A 185 -2.96 20.71 -7.17
C SER A 185 -2.08 21.85 -6.61
N GLU A 186 -2.02 21.99 -5.29
CA GLU A 186 -1.11 22.89 -4.58
C GLU A 186 -0.86 22.29 -3.20
N VAL A 187 0.27 21.61 -3.04
CA VAL A 187 0.59 20.79 -1.86
C VAL A 187 2.03 21.05 -1.43
N GLU A 188 2.21 21.46 -0.17
CA GLU A 188 3.51 21.58 0.48
C GLU A 188 3.76 20.38 1.40
N ILE A 189 5.02 19.92 1.41
CA ILE A 189 5.53 18.93 2.35
C ILE A 189 6.58 19.60 3.22
N THR A 190 6.43 19.53 4.54
CA THR A 190 7.46 19.97 5.50
C THR A 190 7.87 18.84 6.44
N LEU A 191 9.15 18.81 6.80
CA LEU A 191 9.73 17.81 7.69
C LEU A 191 10.69 18.49 8.67
N GLY A 192 10.51 18.22 9.97
CA GLY A 192 11.38 18.77 11.00
C GLY A 192 11.01 18.29 12.40
N ASN A 193 11.42 19.04 13.42
CA ASN A 193 11.27 18.66 14.83
C ASN A 193 10.23 19.47 15.59
N SER A 194 9.58 20.46 14.95
CA SER A 194 8.39 21.12 15.51
C SER A 194 7.15 20.27 15.27
N SER A 195 6.23 20.23 16.22
CA SER A 195 4.88 19.69 16.01
C SER A 195 4.01 20.59 15.12
N ASP A 196 4.43 21.82 14.92
CA ASP A 196 3.69 22.86 14.20
C ASP A 196 4.24 23.01 12.77
N TYR A 197 3.50 23.70 11.91
CA TYR A 197 3.83 23.84 10.48
C TYR A 197 5.16 24.58 10.17
N ASN A 198 5.83 25.11 11.21
CA ASN A 198 7.10 25.84 11.14
C ASN A 198 8.32 24.92 10.97
N ASN A 199 8.19 23.86 10.16
CA ASN A 199 9.27 22.94 9.79
C ASN A 199 9.89 23.35 8.44
N ILE A 200 11.05 22.78 8.10
CA ILE A 200 11.70 23.04 6.81
C ILE A 200 10.86 22.42 5.69
N ARG A 201 10.64 23.17 4.60
CA ARG A 201 10.07 22.64 3.36
C ARG A 201 10.93 21.49 2.84
N PHE A 202 10.35 20.30 2.83
CA PHE A 202 10.94 19.11 2.25
C PHE A 202 10.82 19.19 0.73
N ASP A 203 9.63 19.50 0.22
CA ASP A 203 9.33 19.64 -1.21
C ASP A 203 7.96 20.35 -1.42
N TYR A 204 7.60 20.68 -2.66
CA TYR A 204 6.34 21.37 -3.01
C TYR A 204 5.85 20.99 -4.42
N TYR A 205 4.54 20.75 -4.55
CA TYR A 205 3.87 20.49 -5.82
C TYR A 205 2.83 21.58 -6.13
N GLU A 206 2.92 22.16 -7.32
CA GLU A 206 1.86 22.98 -7.91
C GLU A 206 1.65 22.61 -9.39
N GLY A 207 0.40 22.37 -9.78
CA GLY A 207 0.08 21.97 -11.16
C GLY A 207 -1.29 21.30 -11.30
N PRO A 208 -1.60 20.79 -12.52
CA PRO A 208 -2.81 20.01 -12.76
C PRO A 208 -2.81 18.75 -11.88
N SER A 209 -3.89 18.48 -11.12
CA SER A 209 -3.88 17.34 -10.21
C SER A 209 -3.64 16.02 -10.93
N PRO A 210 -2.56 15.29 -10.62
CA PRO A 210 -2.30 14.00 -11.24
C PRO A 210 -3.24 12.97 -10.61
N VAL A 211 -3.70 12.02 -11.42
CA VAL A 211 -4.84 11.16 -11.08
C VAL A 211 -4.41 9.70 -11.01
N ALA A 212 -4.70 9.04 -9.89
CA ALA A 212 -4.48 7.61 -9.68
C ALA A 212 -3.02 7.13 -9.85
N THR A 213 -2.06 7.99 -9.52
CA THR A 213 -0.63 7.77 -9.74
C THR A 213 0.17 8.17 -8.50
N ASP A 214 1.38 7.63 -8.42
CA ASP A 214 2.38 8.01 -7.43
C ASP A 214 3.09 9.31 -7.84
N ILE A 215 3.36 10.18 -6.88
CA ILE A 215 4.26 11.33 -7.01
C ILE A 215 5.42 11.12 -6.06
N SER A 216 6.66 11.18 -6.56
CA SER A 216 7.86 11.18 -5.72
C SER A 216 8.29 12.61 -5.41
N PHE A 217 8.50 12.89 -4.13
CA PHE A 217 9.06 14.12 -3.60
C PHE A 217 10.45 13.81 -3.03
N THR A 218 11.48 14.48 -3.51
CA THR A 218 12.88 14.09 -3.28
C THR A 218 13.78 15.32 -3.18
N PRO A 219 14.11 15.78 -1.96
CA PRO A 219 14.96 16.96 -1.77
C PRO A 219 16.40 16.70 -2.24
N THR A 220 17.12 17.79 -2.56
CA THR A 220 18.53 17.75 -2.98
C THR A 220 19.44 17.03 -1.98
N ASN A 221 19.07 17.04 -0.69
CA ASN A 221 19.72 16.28 0.36
C ASN A 221 18.66 15.69 1.29
N SER A 222 18.89 14.46 1.76
CA SER A 222 18.02 13.81 2.76
C SER A 222 17.85 14.67 4.02
N VAL A 223 16.62 14.96 4.41
CA VAL A 223 16.27 15.79 5.58
C VAL A 223 16.14 14.91 6.82
N THR A 224 16.39 15.46 8.02
CA THR A 224 16.16 14.75 9.29
C THR A 224 15.07 15.46 10.10
N GLY A 225 14.01 14.73 10.46
CA GLY A 225 12.89 15.27 11.23
C GLY A 225 12.03 14.20 11.90
N ARG A 226 11.25 14.60 12.90
CA ARG A 226 10.27 13.77 13.61
C ARG A 226 8.85 13.93 13.05
N TYR A 227 8.48 15.13 12.62
CA TYR A 227 7.13 15.47 12.19
C TYR A 227 7.10 15.70 10.68
N LEU A 228 6.36 14.87 9.97
CA LEU A 228 6.04 15.05 8.55
C LEU A 228 4.67 15.70 8.43
N HIS A 229 4.59 16.84 7.76
CA HIS A 229 3.34 17.53 7.44
C HIS A 229 3.16 17.53 5.93
N ILE A 230 1.94 17.22 5.46
CA ILE A 230 1.51 17.38 4.08
C ILE A 230 0.27 18.28 4.12
N GLN A 231 0.32 19.43 3.44
CA GLN A 231 -0.69 20.48 3.54
C GLN A 231 -1.08 21.00 2.16
N SER A 232 -2.37 21.25 1.93
CA SER A 232 -2.89 21.77 0.65
C SER A 232 -3.54 23.14 0.83
N PHE A 233 -3.21 24.08 -0.04
CA PHE A 233 -3.66 25.48 0.06
C PHE A 233 -4.86 25.82 -0.85
N LYS A 234 -5.20 24.99 -1.86
CA LYS A 234 -6.45 25.18 -2.63
C LYS A 234 -7.71 25.02 -1.77
N ASN A 235 -8.75 25.77 -2.12
CA ASN A 235 -10.04 25.80 -1.41
C ASN A 235 -10.99 24.60 -1.66
N ASN A 236 -10.57 23.60 -2.43
CA ASN A 236 -11.38 22.41 -2.77
C ASN A 236 -11.24 21.29 -1.71
N HIS A 237 -11.30 20.02 -2.11
CA HIS A 237 -10.88 18.89 -1.27
C HIS A 237 -9.38 18.69 -1.40
N PHE A 238 -8.69 18.30 -0.32
CA PHE A 238 -7.38 17.65 -0.39
C PHE A 238 -7.59 16.14 -0.27
N SER A 239 -6.88 15.31 -1.05
CA SER A 239 -6.97 13.85 -0.91
C SER A 239 -5.67 13.11 -1.29
N ILE A 240 -5.38 12.09 -0.50
CA ILE A 240 -4.22 11.18 -0.61
C ILE A 240 -4.71 9.74 -0.43
N CYS A 241 -3.99 8.75 -0.96
CA CYS A 241 -4.41 7.34 -0.92
C CYS A 241 -3.41 6.39 -0.26
N ASP A 242 -2.11 6.68 -0.34
CA ASP A 242 -1.03 6.04 0.43
C ASP A 242 0.19 6.99 0.48
N ILE A 243 1.09 6.77 1.44
CA ILE A 243 2.33 7.51 1.66
C ILE A 243 3.45 6.52 2.02
N VAL A 244 4.48 6.47 1.19
CA VAL A 244 5.72 5.73 1.46
C VAL A 244 6.83 6.72 1.84
N ILE A 245 7.42 6.56 3.03
CA ILE A 245 8.55 7.38 3.49
C ILE A 245 9.83 6.54 3.42
N LEU A 246 10.80 7.00 2.64
CA LEU A 246 12.11 6.34 2.47
C LEU A 246 13.19 7.04 3.30
N GLY A 247 14.16 6.29 3.80
CA GLY A 247 15.23 6.75 4.72
C GLY A 247 16.55 7.08 4.04
#